data_AF-A0A7J4NLW6-F1
#
_entry.id   AF-A0A7J4NLW6-F1
#
_cell.length_a   1.000
_cell.length_b   1.000
_cell.length_c   1.000
_cell.angle_alpha   90.00
_cell.angle_beta   90.00
_cell.angle_gamma   90.00
#
_symmetry.space_group_name_H-M   'P 1'
#
loop_
_entity.id
_entity.type
_entity.pdbx_description
1 polymer ?
#
loop_
_entity_poly.entity_id
_entity_poly.type
_entity_poly.pdbx_seq_one_letter_code
_entity_poly.pdbx_strand_id
1 'polypeptide(L)' 'TMTPAIAGVHAEGIIEDQPAAQAGLEPWEVITHANGTEMTDYSEFTSFLESHQAGDNITLT' A
#
# COMPACT_ATOMS: atom_id res chain seq x y z
N THR A 1 12.42 7.71 21.51
CA THR A 1 11.12 8.42 21.45
C THR A 1 10.15 7.50 20.75
N MET A 2 8.88 7.43 21.16
CA MET A 2 7.89 6.70 20.37
C MET A 2 7.67 7.50 19.09
N THR A 3 8.06 6.94 17.94
CA THR A 3 7.67 7.50 16.64
C THR A 3 6.14 7.54 16.63
N PRO A 4 5.50 8.69 16.36
CA PRO A 4 4.05 8.72 16.22
C PRO A 4 3.66 7.70 15.14
N ALA A 5 2.64 6.89 15.42
CA ALA A 5 2.11 5.97 14.42
C ALA A 5 1.62 6.81 13.23
N ILE A 6 2.26 6.63 12.08
CA ILE A 6 1.76 7.19 10.83
C ILE A 6 0.56 6.32 10.45
N ALA A 7 -0.62 6.92 10.41
CA ALA A 7 -1.83 6.24 9.94
C ALA A 7 -1.63 5.83 8.47
N GLY A 8 -2.11 4.65 8.10
CA GLY A 8 -1.90 4.07 6.79
C GLY A 8 -1.54 2.59 6.84
N VAL A 9 -1.20 2.06 5.67
CA VAL A 9 -0.83 0.64 5.49
C VAL A 9 0.68 0.53 5.48
N HIS A 10 1.22 -0.26 6.39
CA HIS A 10 2.67 -0.41 6.54
C HIS A 10 3.11 -1.62 5.72
N ALA A 11 4.01 -1.39 4.76
CA ALA A 11 4.61 -2.46 3.98
C ALA A 11 5.66 -3.19 4.84
N GLU A 12 5.26 -4.19 5.61
CA GLU A 12 6.20 -4.94 6.47
C GLU A 12 7.23 -5.75 5.66
N GLY A 13 6.90 -6.08 4.41
CA GLY A 13 7.78 -6.78 3.49
C GLY A 13 7.26 -6.71 2.07
N ILE A 14 8.19 -6.83 1.12
CA ILE A 14 7.92 -6.80 -0.32
C ILE A 14 8.35 -8.13 -0.90
N ILE A 15 7.42 -8.82 -1.55
CA ILE A 15 7.68 -10.10 -2.19
C ILE A 15 8.36 -9.82 -3.54
N GLU A 16 9.52 -10.42 -3.76
CA GLU A 16 10.27 -10.30 -5.01
C GLU A 16 9.48 -10.81 -6.22
N ASP A 17 9.78 -10.26 -7.40
CA ASP A 17 9.12 -10.59 -8.67
C ASP A 17 7.58 -10.40 -8.71
N GLN A 18 7.01 -9.64 -7.76
CA GLN A 18 5.60 -9.27 -7.71
C GLN A 18 5.37 -7.78 -8.09
N PRO A 19 4.12 -7.36 -8.40
CA PRO A 19 3.84 -6.00 -8.87
C PRO A 19 4.36 -4.87 -7.96
N ALA A 20 4.26 -5.02 -6.63
CA ALA A 20 4.75 -4.02 -5.69
C ALA A 20 6.28 -3.82 -5.78
N ALA A 21 7.04 -4.91 -5.89
CA ALA A 21 8.50 -4.86 -6.08
C ALA A 21 8.88 -4.21 -7.42
N GLN A 22 8.17 -4.55 -8.50
CA GLN A 22 8.40 -3.99 -9.82
C GLN A 22 8.05 -2.49 -9.90
N ALA A 23 7.08 -2.04 -9.10
CA ALA A 23 6.73 -0.64 -8.93
C ALA A 23 7.74 0.14 -8.08
N GLY A 24 8.67 -0.55 -7.41
CA GLY A 24 9.69 0.06 -6.57
C GLY A 24 9.25 0.38 -5.14
N LEU A 25 8.14 -0.22 -4.66
CA LEU A 25 7.74 -0.11 -3.25
C LEU A 25 8.79 -0.81 -2.39
N GLU A 26 9.24 -0.15 -1.33
CA GLU A 26 10.27 -0.65 -0.41
C GLU A 26 9.66 -1.10 0.92
N PRO A 27 10.28 -2.06 1.64
CA PRO A 27 9.88 -2.40 2.99
C PRO A 27 9.93 -1.19 3.92
N TRP A 28 8.99 -1.13 4.85
CA TRP A 28 8.79 -0.08 5.85
C TRP A 28 8.27 1.26 5.30
N GLU A 29 7.89 1.32 4.03
CA GLU A 29 7.08 2.43 3.53
C GLU A 29 5.65 2.36 4.07
N VAL A 30 5.05 3.54 4.23
CA VAL A 30 3.66 3.69 4.67
C VAL A 30 2.85 4.21 3.51
N ILE A 31 1.92 3.39 3.04
CA ILE A 31 0.95 3.77 2.01
C ILE A 31 -0.16 4.55 2.70
N THR A 32 -0.35 5.80 2.28
CA THR A 32 -1.38 6.71 2.81
C THR A 32 -2.53 6.89 1.84
N HIS A 33 -2.31 6.68 0.54
CA HIS A 33 -3.37 6.73 -0.47
C HIS A 33 -3.20 5.67 -1.56
N ALA A 34 -4.32 5.21 -2.11
CA ALA A 34 -4.40 4.38 -3.30
C ALA A 34 -5.36 5.02 -4.32
N ASN A 35 -4.86 5.32 -5.52
CA ASN A 35 -5.56 6.11 -6.54
C ASN A 35 -6.15 7.43 -5.99
N GLY A 36 -5.42 8.09 -5.08
CA GLY A 36 -5.86 9.32 -4.40
C GLY A 36 -6.92 9.13 -3.32
N THR A 37 -7.36 7.90 -3.04
CA THR A 37 -8.25 7.57 -1.91
C THR A 37 -7.40 7.34 -0.67
N GLU A 38 -7.72 8.04 0.42
CA GLU A 38 -7.04 7.88 1.72
C GLU A 38 -7.19 6.45 2.23
N MET A 39 -6.08 5.85 2.63
CA MET A 39 -5.99 4.52 3.24
C MET A 39 -5.52 4.71 4.67
N THR A 40 -6.36 4.37 5.65
CA THR A 40 -6.02 4.56 7.06
C THR A 40 -5.60 3.27 7.76
N ASP A 41 -6.04 2.12 7.21
CA ASP A 41 -5.70 0.79 7.71
C ASP A 41 -5.70 -0.30 6.64
N TYR A 42 -5.27 -1.49 7.03
CA TYR A 42 -5.12 -2.66 6.16
C TYR A 42 -6.45 -3.19 5.58
N SER A 43 -7.56 -3.07 6.33
CA SER A 43 -8.88 -3.55 5.91
C SER A 43 -9.42 -2.69 4.76
N GLU A 44 -9.25 -1.36 4.84
CA GLU A 44 -9.62 -0.44 3.77
C GLU A 44 -8.82 -0.73 2.50
N PHE A 45 -7.51 -0.92 2.63
CA PHE A 45 -6.65 -1.24 1.50
C PHE A 45 -6.97 -2.58 0.86
N THR A 46 -7.28 -3.60 1.65
CA THR A 46 -7.72 -4.90 1.13
C THR A 46 -9.02 -4.75 0.33
N SER A 47 -10.01 -4.03 0.89
CA SER A 47 -11.29 -3.78 0.22
C SER A 47 -11.09 -2.98 -1.08
N PHE A 48 -10.17 -2.00 -1.08
CA PHE A 48 -9.78 -1.27 -2.27
C PHE A 48 -9.21 -2.20 -3.34
N LEU A 49 -8.26 -3.07 -2.99
CA LEU A 49 -7.66 -4.02 -3.95
C LEU A 49 -8.68 -5.03 -4.49
N GLU A 50 -9.60 -5.52 -3.65
CA GLU A 50 -10.69 -6.43 -4.08
C GLU A 50 -11.67 -5.78 -5.06
N SER A 51 -11.78 -4.46 -5.04
CA SER A 51 -12.61 -3.71 -6.00
C SER A 51 -11.94 -3.48 -7.36
N HIS A 52 -10.66 -3.85 -7.51
CA HIS A 52 -9.89 -3.73 -8.74
C HIS A 52 -9.62 -5.10 -9.36
N GLN A 53 -9.28 -5.10 -10.64
CA GLN A 53 -9.01 -6.29 -11.42
C GLN A 53 -7.52 -6.48 -11.66
N ALA A 54 -7.11 -7.74 -11.87
CA ALA A 54 -5.76 -8.03 -12.31
C ALA A 54 -5.45 -7.29 -13.61
N GLY A 55 -4.32 -6.56 -13.62
CA GLY A 55 -3.90 -5.72 -14.74
C GLY A 55 -4.28 -4.24 -14.60
N ASP A 56 -5.10 -3.87 -13.61
CA ASP A 56 -5.33 -2.47 -13.29
C ASP A 56 -4.04 -1.81 -12.76
N ASN A 57 -3.81 -0.55 -13.15
CA ASN A 57 -2.71 0.24 -12.63
C ASN A 57 -3.18 1.04 -11.42
N ILE A 58 -2.50 0.88 -10.28
CA ILE A 58 -2.82 1.55 -9.02
C ILE A 58 -1.67 2.49 -8.67
N THR A 59 -1.99 3.76 -8.37
CA THR A 59 -1.01 4.73 -7.88
C THR A 59 -1.02 4.74 -6.36
N LEU A 60 0.13 4.54 -5.74
CA LEU A 60 0.32 4.58 -4.28
C LEU A 60 1.11 5.83 -3.89
N THR A 61 0.77 6.44 -2.75
CA THR A 61 1.52 7.54 -2.13
C THR A 61 1.50 7.45 -0.61
#